data_AF-A0A8C2GDS6-F1
#
_entry.id   AF-A0A8C2GDS6-F1
#
_cell.length_a   1.000
_cell.length_b   1.000
_cell.length_c   1.000
_cell.angle_alpha   90.00
_cell.angle_beta   90.00
_cell.angle_gamma   90.00
#
_symmetry.space_group_name_H-M   'P 1'
#
loop_
_entity.id
_entity.type
_entity.pdbx_description
1 polymer ?
#
loop_
_entity_poly.entity_id
_entity_poly.type
_entity_poly.pdbx_seq_one_letter_code
_entity_poly.pdbx_strand_id
1 'polypeptide(L)'
;MILLRSPSCLLQGLYQKAEALYTMGNFEFALVYYHRGNKLRPELQEFRLGIQKAQEAIDNSVGSPSSVKLENKGDLSFFHKSDGVRPKDLNHSHKRESKKHGRKIDKSEKTAKELLGELYSDREYLEKLLQDEDLVKGKIRTGERVQDLIVSCISYLDTRTAFWQQQKPIYARQRDRKLMQQQWNRALHKPPSDPTRYVLNSLEEIDTALSAGNTESGLKKARELMKAVKEWSEGVLPNKREVLGNLHSCIGNALMDLGNMEKSLHHHEKDLELAKKGDLMDSKSRALDNIGRVYARIGKFQQAIEVWEEKLPLACGGLEKAWLFHEIGRCYLELKRYREARDYGSRSLMAADDISDEKWQLNASVLMAQAELTMNNQISHIIQNQ
;
A
#
# COMPACT_ATOMS: atom_id res chain seq x y z
N MET A 1 -13.07 40.98 -7.72
CA MET A 1 -11.67 41.35 -8.02
C MET A 1 -10.78 40.15 -7.67
N ILE A 2 -10.80 39.10 -8.50
CA ILE A 2 -9.96 37.90 -8.30
C ILE A 2 -8.68 38.16 -9.08
N LEU A 3 -7.60 38.42 -8.34
CA LEU A 3 -6.26 38.65 -8.88
C LEU A 3 -5.80 37.43 -9.67
N LEU A 4 -5.66 37.65 -10.98
CA LEU A 4 -5.00 36.78 -11.95
C LEU A 4 -3.65 36.32 -11.41
N ARG A 5 -3.54 35.02 -11.09
CA ARG A 5 -2.24 34.32 -11.04
C ARG A 5 -1.54 34.60 -12.36
N SER A 6 -0.38 35.26 -12.29
CA SER A 6 0.36 35.77 -13.43
C SER A 6 0.58 34.66 -14.48
N PRO A 7 0.29 34.91 -15.78
CA PRO A 7 0.47 33.92 -16.85
C PRO A 7 1.92 33.41 -16.99
N SER A 8 2.89 34.11 -16.39
CA SER A 8 4.29 33.69 -16.26
C SER A 8 4.45 32.40 -15.43
N CYS A 9 3.69 32.23 -14.35
CA CYS A 9 3.83 31.08 -13.44
C CYS A 9 3.32 29.78 -14.08
N LEU A 10 2.23 29.84 -14.84
CA LEU A 10 1.70 28.68 -15.56
C LEU A 10 2.69 28.17 -16.63
N LEU A 11 3.34 29.10 -17.33
CA LEU A 11 4.26 28.79 -18.41
C LEU A 11 5.58 28.21 -17.89
N GLN A 12 6.08 28.77 -16.79
CA GLN A 12 7.22 28.22 -16.05
C GLN A 12 6.91 26.80 -15.55
N GLY A 13 5.71 26.56 -15.04
CA GLY A 13 5.26 25.22 -14.64
C GLY A 13 5.21 24.22 -15.81
N LEU A 14 4.74 24.64 -16.99
CA LEU A 14 4.73 23.82 -18.20
C LEU A 14 6.14 23.46 -18.66
N TYR A 15 7.06 24.42 -18.65
CA TYR A 15 8.46 24.21 -19.03
C TYR A 15 9.18 23.28 -18.04
N GLN A 16 9.07 23.52 -16.74
CA GLN A 16 9.65 22.67 -15.70
C GLN A 16 9.13 21.23 -15.76
N LYS A 17 7.84 21.06 -16.08
CA LYS A 17 7.26 19.73 -16.30
C LYS A 17 7.83 19.03 -17.54
N ALA A 18 8.04 19.76 -18.64
CA ALA A 18 8.64 19.22 -19.86
C ALA A 18 10.10 18.78 -19.62
N GLU A 19 10.90 19.60 -18.93
CA GLU A 19 12.28 19.27 -18.55
C GLU A 19 12.36 18.06 -17.61
N ALA A 20 11.45 17.96 -16.63
CA ALA A 20 11.38 16.78 -15.75
C ALA A 20 11.06 15.49 -16.53
N LEU A 21 10.15 15.55 -17.50
CA LEU A 21 9.83 14.40 -18.35
C LEU A 21 10.99 14.03 -19.28
N TYR A 22 11.69 15.04 -19.82
CA TYR A 22 12.87 14.85 -20.66
C TYR A 22 14.01 14.16 -19.89
N THR A 23 14.31 14.63 -18.68
CA THR A 23 15.34 14.03 -17.80
C THR A 23 14.98 12.62 -17.33
N MET A 24 13.69 12.30 -17.23
CA MET A 24 13.21 10.93 -16.97
C MET A 24 13.31 10.00 -18.19
N GLY A 25 13.72 10.50 -19.37
CA GLY A 25 13.83 9.72 -20.61
C GLY A 25 12.49 9.50 -21.33
N ASN A 26 11.43 10.20 -20.91
CA ASN A 26 10.11 10.09 -21.52
C ASN A 26 9.94 11.16 -22.61
N PHE A 27 10.68 10.97 -23.71
CA PHE A 27 10.83 11.98 -24.76
C PHE A 27 9.52 12.30 -25.48
N GLU A 28 8.61 11.34 -25.68
CA GLU A 28 7.34 11.59 -26.37
C GLU A 28 6.45 12.53 -25.57
N PHE A 29 6.30 12.28 -24.26
CA PHE A 29 5.52 13.15 -23.40
C PHE A 29 6.20 14.51 -23.19
N ALA A 30 7.52 14.56 -23.05
CA ALA A 30 8.26 15.82 -23.01
C ALA A 30 7.99 16.67 -24.26
N LEU A 31 8.05 16.06 -25.45
CA LEU A 31 7.76 16.70 -26.73
C LEU A 31 6.34 17.29 -26.78
N VAL A 32 5.33 16.57 -26.29
CA VAL A 32 3.94 17.10 -26.19
C VAL A 32 3.88 18.36 -25.33
N TYR A 33 4.53 18.38 -24.16
CA TYR A 33 4.52 19.54 -23.29
C TYR A 33 5.32 20.72 -23.87
N TYR A 34 6.44 20.46 -24.56
CA TYR A 34 7.17 21.51 -25.26
C TYR A 34 6.35 22.13 -26.41
N HIS A 35 5.65 21.32 -27.22
CA HIS A 35 4.74 21.84 -28.25
C HIS A 35 3.57 22.62 -27.66
N ARG A 36 3.01 22.16 -26.55
CA ARG A 36 1.93 22.86 -25.84
C ARG A 36 2.40 24.23 -25.33
N GLY A 37 3.59 24.32 -24.76
CA GLY A 37 4.21 25.59 -24.36
C GLY A 37 4.50 26.51 -25.54
N ASN A 38 5.08 25.96 -26.62
CA ASN A 38 5.39 26.69 -27.85
C ASN A 38 4.13 27.25 -28.54
N LYS A 39 3.00 26.52 -28.50
CA LYS A 39 1.71 27.00 -29.04
C LYS A 39 1.15 28.18 -28.25
N LEU A 40 1.42 28.25 -26.94
CA LEU A 40 0.98 29.35 -26.08
C LEU A 40 1.88 30.58 -26.21
N ARG A 41 3.19 30.40 -26.39
CA ARG A 41 4.16 31.49 -26.60
C ARG A 41 5.27 31.07 -27.59
N PRO A 42 5.07 31.25 -28.91
CA PRO A 42 6.05 30.89 -29.92
C PRO A 42 7.36 31.69 -29.85
N GLU A 43 7.31 32.85 -29.19
CA GLU A 43 8.44 33.76 -29.02
C GLU A 43 9.54 33.18 -28.11
N LEU A 44 9.18 32.32 -27.14
CA LEU A 44 10.12 31.75 -26.19
C LEU A 44 10.98 30.66 -26.83
N GLN A 45 12.28 30.90 -26.89
CA GLN A 45 13.24 30.00 -27.52
C GLN A 45 13.41 28.67 -26.76
N GLU A 46 13.16 28.66 -25.45
CA GLU A 46 13.28 27.48 -24.58
C GLU A 46 12.42 26.31 -25.05
N PHE A 47 11.18 26.57 -25.45
CA PHE A 47 10.29 25.52 -25.97
C PHE A 47 10.73 25.00 -27.33
N ARG A 48 11.24 25.87 -28.21
CA ARG A 48 11.78 25.45 -29.52
C ARG A 48 13.01 24.56 -29.37
N LEU A 49 13.90 24.94 -28.47
CA LEU A 49 15.08 24.13 -28.14
C LEU A 49 14.68 22.78 -27.52
N GLY A 50 13.69 22.77 -26.63
CA GLY A 50 13.15 21.55 -26.05
C GLY A 50 12.52 20.60 -27.08
N ILE A 51 11.77 21.14 -28.05
CA ILE A 51 11.22 20.36 -29.17
C ILE A 51 12.35 19.70 -29.97
N GLN A 52 13.39 20.44 -30.34
CA GLN A 52 14.50 19.90 -31.11
C GLN A 52 15.23 18.79 -30.34
N LYS A 53 15.57 19.03 -29.06
CA LYS A 53 16.23 18.04 -28.20
C LYS A 53 15.40 16.76 -28.06
N ALA A 54 14.10 16.89 -27.83
CA ALA A 54 13.21 15.74 -27.69
C ALA A 54 13.06 14.97 -29.01
N GLN A 55 12.95 15.66 -30.15
CA GLN A 55 12.88 15.02 -31.46
C GLN A 55 14.18 14.28 -31.81
N GLU A 56 15.34 14.90 -31.60
CA GLU A 56 16.65 14.26 -31.81
C GLU A 56 16.83 13.05 -30.87
N ALA A 57 16.38 13.13 -29.62
CA ALA A 57 16.43 12.00 -28.69
C ALA A 57 15.53 10.83 -29.13
N ILE A 58 14.35 11.11 -29.69
CA ILE A 58 13.45 10.10 -30.27
C ILE A 58 14.08 9.47 -31.50
N ASP A 59 14.58 10.29 -32.43
CA ASP A 59 15.22 9.85 -33.67
C ASP A 59 16.47 9.01 -33.38
N ASN A 60 17.27 9.37 -32.38
CA ASN A 60 18.41 8.57 -31.93
C ASN A 60 18.00 7.24 -31.27
N SER A 61 16.81 7.18 -30.67
CA SER A 61 16.30 5.99 -29.98
C SER A 61 15.60 5.00 -30.91
N VAL A 62 14.87 5.50 -31.92
CA VAL A 62 13.99 4.70 -32.78
C VAL A 62 14.43 4.70 -34.25
N GLY A 63 15.24 5.67 -34.68
CA GLY A 63 15.63 5.91 -36.06
C GLY A 63 14.69 6.90 -36.77
N SER A 64 15.22 7.74 -37.68
CA SER A 64 14.39 8.70 -38.41
C SER A 64 13.46 7.99 -39.41
N PRO A 65 12.20 8.45 -39.59
CA PRO A 65 11.23 7.85 -40.52
C PRO A 65 11.75 7.76 -41.97
N SER A 66 12.65 8.67 -42.35
CA SER A 66 13.31 8.73 -43.66
C SER A 66 14.31 7.59 -43.92
N SER A 67 14.81 6.91 -42.88
CA SER A 67 15.66 5.72 -43.04
C SER A 67 14.88 4.43 -43.31
N VAL A 68 13.55 4.46 -43.21
CA VAL A 68 12.67 3.32 -43.48
C VAL A 68 12.17 3.40 -44.93
N LYS A 69 12.92 2.81 -45.87
CA LYS A 69 12.40 2.54 -47.22
C LYS A 69 11.41 1.38 -47.14
N LEU A 70 10.12 1.70 -47.11
CA LEU A 70 9.07 0.71 -47.28
C LEU A 70 9.05 0.23 -48.74
N GLU A 71 9.76 -0.85 -49.05
CA GLU A 71 9.56 -1.55 -50.32
C GLU A 71 8.25 -2.34 -50.26
N ASN A 72 7.27 -1.90 -51.03
CA ASN A 72 5.96 -2.52 -51.10
C ASN A 72 6.05 -3.81 -51.94
N LYS A 73 6.40 -4.94 -51.31
CA LYS A 73 6.36 -6.28 -51.93
C LYS A 73 4.94 -6.89 -51.85
N GLY A 74 3.94 -6.07 -52.14
CA GLY A 74 2.52 -6.45 -52.15
C GLY A 74 1.91 -6.11 -53.50
N ASP A 75 1.09 -7.02 -54.01
CA ASP A 75 0.45 -6.90 -55.31
C ASP A 75 -0.49 -5.68 -55.37
N LEU A 76 -0.16 -4.70 -56.22
CA LEU A 76 -0.90 -3.45 -56.43
C LEU A 76 -2.03 -3.59 -57.46
N SER A 77 -2.41 -4.83 -57.81
CA SER A 77 -3.49 -5.16 -58.73
C SER A 77 -4.86 -4.55 -58.36
N PHE A 78 -5.01 -3.99 -57.15
CA PHE A 78 -6.22 -3.28 -56.72
C PHE A 78 -6.39 -1.88 -57.33
N PHE A 79 -5.32 -1.20 -57.79
CA PHE A 79 -5.40 0.21 -58.22
C PHE A 79 -5.57 0.44 -59.73
N HIS A 80 -5.65 -0.61 -60.56
CA HIS A 80 -5.83 -0.44 -62.02
C HIS A 80 -7.01 -1.25 -62.58
N LYS A 81 -8.15 -0.56 -62.69
CA LYS A 81 -9.14 -0.68 -63.79
C LYS A 81 -9.43 0.78 -64.18
N SER A 82 -9.21 1.26 -65.39
CA SER A 82 -9.58 0.73 -66.70
C SER A 82 -8.68 1.30 -67.80
N ASP A 83 -8.09 0.45 -68.64
CA ASP A 83 -8.45 0.35 -70.06
C ASP A 83 -7.48 -0.56 -70.83
N GLY A 84 -8.07 -1.51 -71.55
CA GLY A 84 -7.52 -1.98 -72.83
C GLY A 84 -6.40 -3.03 -72.82
N VAL A 85 -6.79 -4.21 -73.33
CA VAL A 85 -5.99 -5.12 -74.20
C VAL A 85 -5.34 -6.35 -73.54
N ARG A 86 -5.46 -7.46 -74.31
CA ARG A 86 -5.24 -8.89 -74.07
C ARG A 86 -3.75 -9.34 -74.02
N PRO A 87 -3.47 -10.60 -73.63
CA PRO A 87 -2.23 -11.04 -72.96
C PRO A 87 -1.15 -11.61 -73.89
N LYS A 88 0.10 -11.67 -73.40
CA LYS A 88 1.19 -12.51 -73.94
C LYS A 88 2.08 -13.09 -72.82
N ASP A 89 1.92 -14.39 -72.60
CA ASP A 89 2.92 -15.46 -72.73
C ASP A 89 4.28 -15.47 -71.97
N LEU A 90 4.43 -16.59 -71.22
CA LEU A 90 5.55 -17.56 -71.13
C LEU A 90 6.49 -17.59 -69.90
N ASN A 91 6.34 -18.70 -69.14
CA ASN A 91 7.31 -19.70 -68.64
C ASN A 91 8.56 -19.21 -67.88
N HIS A 92 9.01 -19.79 -66.77
CA HIS A 92 9.23 -21.19 -66.33
C HIS A 92 9.63 -21.07 -64.81
N SER A 93 9.68 -22.05 -63.91
CA SER A 93 9.68 -23.52 -63.93
C SER A 93 9.48 -24.03 -62.49
N HIS A 94 8.92 -25.23 -62.39
CA HIS A 94 8.78 -26.03 -61.17
C HIS A 94 10.06 -26.23 -60.35
N LYS A 95 9.91 -26.25 -59.02
CA LYS A 95 10.50 -27.33 -58.21
C LYS A 95 9.50 -27.78 -57.13
N ARG A 96 9.08 -29.04 -57.27
CA ARG A 96 8.32 -29.82 -56.29
C ARG A 96 9.22 -30.09 -55.08
N GLU A 97 8.70 -29.89 -53.88
CA GLU A 97 9.00 -30.80 -52.78
C GLU A 97 7.70 -31.31 -52.15
N SER A 98 7.75 -32.61 -51.91
CA SER A 98 6.69 -33.55 -51.63
C SER A 98 6.11 -33.44 -50.22
N LYS A 99 4.81 -33.74 -50.15
CA LYS A 99 4.01 -33.97 -48.93
C LYS A 99 4.74 -34.81 -47.88
N LYS A 100 4.70 -34.36 -46.62
CA LYS A 100 4.42 -35.23 -45.48
C LYS A 100 3.22 -34.66 -44.72
N HIS A 101 2.14 -35.44 -44.70
CA HIS A 101 0.97 -35.22 -43.87
C HIS A 101 1.36 -35.40 -42.40
N GLY A 102 1.09 -34.37 -41.59
CA GLY A 102 0.91 -34.47 -40.16
C GLY A 102 -0.20 -33.49 -39.79
N ARG A 103 -1.35 -33.99 -39.33
CA ARG A 103 -2.47 -33.19 -38.83
C ARG A 103 -1.95 -32.16 -37.82
N LYS A 104 -2.00 -30.87 -38.16
CA LYS A 104 -1.90 -29.75 -37.22
C LYS A 104 -3.29 -29.13 -37.09
N ILE A 105 -4.13 -29.74 -36.27
CA ILE A 105 -5.15 -28.98 -35.53
C ILE A 105 -4.40 -28.40 -34.30
N ASP A 106 -4.90 -27.34 -33.64
CA ASP A 106 -4.47 -26.87 -32.30
C ASP A 106 -3.47 -25.70 -32.11
N LYS A 107 -3.30 -24.78 -33.06
CA LYS A 107 -2.77 -23.44 -32.70
C LYS A 107 -3.76 -22.31 -32.90
N SER A 108 -4.54 -22.34 -33.97
CA SER A 108 -5.57 -21.31 -34.24
C SER A 108 -6.69 -21.30 -33.19
N GLU A 109 -7.16 -22.49 -32.80
CA GLU A 109 -8.35 -22.67 -31.94
C GLU A 109 -8.11 -22.30 -30.47
N LYS A 110 -6.98 -22.73 -29.89
CA LYS A 110 -6.56 -22.29 -28.55
C LYS A 110 -6.35 -20.77 -28.48
N THR A 111 -5.81 -20.20 -29.54
CA THR A 111 -5.60 -18.75 -29.68
C THR A 111 -6.96 -18.04 -29.76
N ALA A 112 -7.92 -18.57 -30.52
CA ALA A 112 -9.28 -18.02 -30.59
C ALA A 112 -10.01 -18.10 -29.25
N LYS A 113 -9.86 -19.20 -28.50
CA LYS A 113 -10.42 -19.38 -27.15
C LYS A 113 -9.89 -18.37 -26.14
N GLU A 114 -8.59 -18.14 -26.12
CA GLU A 114 -7.98 -17.13 -25.24
C GLU A 114 -8.35 -15.68 -25.64
N LEU A 115 -8.58 -15.42 -26.92
CA LEU A 115 -8.93 -14.08 -27.42
C LEU A 115 -10.40 -13.73 -27.25
N LEU A 116 -11.31 -14.70 -27.40
CA LEU A 116 -12.75 -14.49 -27.25
C LEU A 116 -13.21 -14.62 -25.79
N GLY A 117 -12.47 -15.35 -24.94
CA GLY A 117 -12.83 -15.53 -23.53
C GLY A 117 -14.20 -16.19 -23.39
N GLU A 118 -15.12 -15.53 -22.68
CA GLU A 118 -16.50 -16.02 -22.48
C GLU A 118 -17.30 -16.11 -23.80
N LEU A 119 -17.00 -15.28 -24.80
CA LEU A 119 -17.67 -15.30 -26.11
C LEU A 119 -17.27 -16.50 -26.99
N TYR A 120 -16.30 -17.31 -26.54
CA TYR A 120 -15.88 -18.50 -27.28
C TYR A 120 -16.95 -19.60 -27.24
N SER A 121 -17.70 -19.74 -26.14
CA SER A 121 -18.80 -20.70 -26.05
C SER A 121 -19.91 -20.37 -27.06
N ASP A 122 -20.15 -19.08 -27.29
CA ASP A 122 -21.15 -18.62 -28.26
C ASP A 122 -20.71 -18.93 -29.68
N ARG A 123 -19.41 -18.83 -29.98
CA ARG A 123 -18.85 -19.26 -31.26
C ARG A 123 -19.08 -20.75 -31.50
N GLU A 124 -18.72 -21.60 -30.53
CA GLU A 124 -18.93 -23.05 -30.65
C GLU A 124 -20.41 -23.41 -30.80
N TYR A 125 -21.29 -22.69 -30.08
CA TYR A 125 -22.73 -22.88 -30.19
C TYR A 125 -23.24 -22.52 -31.59
N LEU A 126 -22.82 -21.38 -32.15
CA LEU A 126 -23.20 -20.93 -33.49
C LEU A 126 -22.66 -21.87 -34.58
N GLU A 127 -21.44 -22.39 -34.44
CA GLU A 127 -20.85 -23.36 -35.36
C GLU A 127 -21.58 -24.72 -35.33
N LYS A 128 -22.05 -25.16 -34.15
CA LYS A 128 -22.92 -26.34 -34.01
C LYS A 128 -24.30 -26.11 -34.62
N LEU A 129 -24.88 -24.93 -34.40
CA LEU A 129 -26.18 -24.56 -34.94
C LEU A 129 -26.20 -24.54 -36.47
N LEU A 130 -25.06 -24.25 -37.10
CA LEU A 130 -24.88 -24.28 -38.55
C LEU A 130 -24.87 -25.70 -39.15
N GLN A 131 -24.65 -26.73 -38.32
CA GLN A 131 -24.66 -28.14 -38.74
C GLN A 131 -26.07 -28.75 -38.72
N ASP A 132 -27.04 -28.07 -38.12
CA ASP A 132 -28.43 -28.52 -38.04
C ASP A 132 -29.19 -28.12 -39.31
N GLU A 133 -29.40 -29.10 -40.21
CA GLU A 133 -30.04 -28.88 -41.51
C GLU A 133 -31.48 -28.38 -41.42
N ASP A 134 -32.19 -28.66 -40.32
CA ASP A 134 -33.59 -28.29 -40.15
C ASP A 134 -33.72 -26.81 -39.77
N LEU A 135 -32.79 -26.29 -38.96
CA LEU A 135 -32.73 -24.87 -38.61
C LEU A 135 -32.20 -23.99 -39.73
N VAL A 136 -31.24 -24.48 -40.52
CA VAL A 136 -30.60 -23.73 -41.62
C VAL A 136 -31.61 -23.41 -42.74
N LYS A 137 -32.63 -24.25 -42.93
CA LYS A 137 -33.71 -24.06 -43.92
C LYS A 137 -34.86 -23.18 -43.38
N GLY A 138 -34.88 -22.88 -42.08
CA GLY A 138 -35.89 -22.07 -41.43
C GLY A 138 -35.79 -20.58 -41.76
N LYS A 139 -36.96 -19.92 -41.93
CA LYS A 139 -37.07 -18.47 -42.05
C LYS A 139 -37.59 -17.87 -40.75
N ILE A 140 -37.00 -16.76 -40.33
CA ILE A 140 -37.47 -15.98 -39.18
C ILE A 140 -38.75 -15.23 -39.58
N ARG A 141 -39.55 -14.78 -38.61
CA ARG A 141 -40.77 -13.97 -38.84
C ARG A 141 -40.54 -12.72 -39.71
N THR A 142 -39.30 -12.25 -39.81
CA THR A 142 -38.85 -11.11 -40.62
C THR A 142 -38.51 -11.46 -42.08
N GLY A 143 -38.58 -12.74 -42.47
CA GLY A 143 -38.30 -13.22 -43.83
C GLY A 143 -36.83 -13.56 -44.12
N GLU A 144 -35.92 -13.20 -43.21
CA GLU A 144 -34.50 -13.54 -43.28
C GLU A 144 -34.27 -15.02 -42.94
N ARG A 145 -33.26 -15.62 -43.57
CA ARG A 145 -32.87 -17.01 -43.28
C ARG A 145 -32.06 -17.03 -41.99
N VAL A 146 -32.37 -17.98 -41.11
CA VAL A 146 -31.64 -18.17 -39.84
C VAL A 146 -30.14 -18.37 -40.09
N GLN A 147 -29.79 -19.03 -41.20
CA GLN A 147 -28.42 -19.24 -41.64
C GLN A 147 -27.63 -17.93 -41.81
N ASP A 148 -28.22 -16.91 -42.43
CA ASP A 148 -27.52 -15.66 -42.76
C ASP A 148 -27.18 -14.88 -41.47
N LEU A 149 -28.05 -14.95 -40.48
CA LEU A 149 -27.82 -14.35 -39.15
C LEU A 149 -26.69 -15.06 -38.40
N ILE A 150 -26.67 -16.40 -38.41
CA ILE A 150 -25.62 -17.20 -37.76
C ILE A 150 -24.26 -16.90 -38.41
N VAL A 151 -24.19 -16.87 -39.74
CA VAL A 151 -22.94 -16.57 -40.48
C VAL A 151 -22.46 -15.14 -40.21
N SER A 152 -23.37 -14.18 -40.12
CA SER A 152 -23.02 -12.79 -39.74
C SER A 152 -22.43 -12.71 -38.32
N CYS A 153 -23.01 -13.43 -37.36
CA CYS A 153 -22.49 -13.50 -35.99
C CYS A 153 -21.11 -14.17 -35.92
N ILE A 154 -20.88 -15.26 -36.67
CA ILE A 154 -19.56 -15.91 -36.75
C ILE A 154 -18.54 -14.95 -37.36
N SER A 155 -18.89 -14.26 -38.45
CA SER A 155 -18.03 -13.25 -39.09
C SER A 155 -17.68 -12.09 -38.14
N TYR A 156 -18.63 -11.64 -37.32
CA TYR A 156 -18.37 -10.66 -36.27
C TYR A 156 -17.36 -11.16 -35.22
N LEU A 157 -17.48 -12.42 -34.78
CA LEU A 157 -16.54 -13.02 -33.85
C LEU A 157 -15.14 -13.21 -34.48
N ASP A 158 -15.08 -13.59 -35.75
CA ASP A 158 -13.83 -13.72 -36.53
C ASP A 158 -13.11 -12.38 -36.69
N THR A 159 -13.82 -11.33 -37.12
CA THR A 159 -13.27 -9.98 -37.27
C THR A 159 -12.78 -9.43 -35.93
N ARG A 160 -13.51 -9.69 -34.84
CA ARG A 160 -13.07 -9.36 -33.48
C ARG A 160 -11.80 -10.11 -33.08
N THR A 161 -11.71 -11.43 -33.32
CA THR A 161 -10.46 -12.17 -33.06
C THR A 161 -9.29 -11.65 -33.87
N ALA A 162 -9.48 -11.33 -35.15
CA ALA A 162 -8.44 -10.78 -36.02
C ALA A 162 -7.97 -9.40 -35.53
N PHE A 163 -8.89 -8.54 -35.08
CA PHE A 163 -8.57 -7.26 -34.46
C PHE A 163 -7.68 -7.42 -33.21
N TRP A 164 -8.01 -8.38 -32.32
CA TRP A 164 -7.21 -8.65 -31.11
C TRP A 164 -5.87 -9.35 -31.39
N GLN A 165 -5.71 -9.99 -32.55
CA GLN A 165 -4.42 -10.51 -33.01
C GLN A 165 -3.48 -9.41 -33.51
N GLN A 166 -4.03 -8.32 -34.05
CA GLN A 166 -3.27 -7.15 -34.51
C GLN A 166 -2.79 -6.27 -33.34
N GLN A 167 -3.59 -6.13 -32.27
CA GLN A 167 -3.18 -5.43 -31.05
C GLN A 167 -2.31 -6.31 -30.14
N LYS A 168 -0.99 -6.27 -30.37
CA LYS A 168 0.09 -6.96 -29.64
C LYS A 168 -0.10 -8.50 -29.50
N PRO A 169 0.83 -9.32 -30.00
CA PRO A 169 0.74 -10.77 -29.86
C PRO A 169 0.60 -11.21 -28.39
N ILE A 170 -0.11 -12.32 -28.14
CA ILE A 170 -0.47 -12.79 -26.79
C ILE A 170 0.74 -12.90 -25.85
N TYR A 171 1.88 -13.35 -26.36
CA TYR A 171 3.12 -13.44 -25.59
C TYR A 171 3.60 -12.08 -25.06
N ALA A 172 3.39 -10.99 -25.81
CA ALA A 172 3.73 -9.64 -25.39
C ALA A 172 2.78 -9.16 -24.29
N ARG A 173 1.48 -9.50 -24.35
CA ARG A 173 0.51 -9.16 -23.29
C ARG A 173 0.77 -9.91 -21.98
N GLN A 174 1.10 -11.20 -22.05
CA GLN A 174 1.46 -11.97 -20.86
C GLN A 174 2.76 -11.44 -20.23
N ARG A 175 3.75 -11.07 -21.06
CA ARG A 175 4.98 -10.42 -20.61
C ARG A 175 4.69 -9.07 -19.96
N ASP A 176 3.89 -8.21 -20.60
CA ASP A 176 3.51 -6.89 -20.07
C ASP A 176 2.73 -7.03 -18.76
N ARG A 177 1.82 -8.01 -18.64
CA ARG A 177 1.10 -8.29 -17.39
C ARG A 177 2.05 -8.73 -16.27
N LYS A 178 3.01 -9.60 -16.57
CA LYS A 178 4.05 -10.01 -15.60
C LYS A 178 4.95 -8.84 -15.21
N LEU A 179 5.37 -8.02 -16.17
CA LEU A 179 6.19 -6.84 -15.93
C LEU A 179 5.45 -5.80 -15.09
N MET A 180 4.18 -5.53 -15.40
CA MET A 180 3.32 -4.63 -14.61
C MET A 180 3.13 -5.15 -13.19
N GLN A 181 2.93 -6.46 -13.01
CA GLN A 181 2.79 -7.05 -11.68
C GLN A 181 4.11 -7.01 -10.90
N GLN A 182 5.24 -7.21 -11.57
CA GLN A 182 6.57 -7.05 -10.97
C GLN A 182 6.87 -5.57 -10.61
N GLN A 183 6.52 -4.63 -11.48
CA GLN A 183 6.65 -3.19 -11.23
C GLN A 183 5.74 -2.75 -10.09
N TRP A 184 4.51 -3.25 -10.03
CA TRP A 184 3.56 -2.99 -8.96
C TRP A 184 4.07 -3.54 -7.62
N ASN A 185 4.58 -4.77 -7.59
CA ASN A 185 5.19 -5.33 -6.39
C ASN A 185 6.45 -4.53 -5.97
N ARG A 186 7.28 -4.09 -6.92
CA ARG A 186 8.45 -3.24 -6.64
C ARG A 186 8.06 -1.85 -6.13
N ALA A 187 6.95 -1.30 -6.61
CA ALA A 187 6.43 -0.01 -6.16
C ALA A 187 5.79 -0.12 -4.77
N LEU A 188 5.11 -1.23 -4.47
CA LEU A 188 4.50 -1.50 -3.16
C LEU A 188 5.56 -1.59 -2.04
N HIS A 189 6.71 -2.21 -2.33
CA HIS A 189 7.81 -2.37 -1.38
C HIS A 189 8.83 -1.22 -1.41
N LYS A 190 8.64 -0.20 -2.27
CA LYS A 190 9.48 1.00 -2.22
C LYS A 190 9.03 1.86 -1.05
N PRO A 191 9.95 2.27 -0.16
CA PRO A 191 9.60 3.21 0.89
C PRO A 191 9.14 4.54 0.28
N PRO A 192 8.29 5.31 0.97
CA PRO A 192 7.85 6.63 0.53
C PRO A 192 9.03 7.55 0.19
N SER A 193 8.78 8.59 -0.62
CA SER A 193 9.83 9.57 -1.00
C SER A 193 10.53 10.21 0.21
N ASP A 194 9.84 10.28 1.34
CA ASP A 194 10.39 10.64 2.65
C ASP A 194 9.81 9.67 3.71
N PRO A 195 10.55 8.59 4.05
CA PRO A 195 10.10 7.57 4.98
C PRO A 195 9.90 8.13 6.39
N THR A 196 10.76 9.05 6.83
CA THR A 196 10.71 9.66 8.15
C THR A 196 9.45 10.51 8.31
N ARG A 197 9.17 11.38 7.35
CA ARG A 197 7.96 12.21 7.36
C ARG A 197 6.69 11.36 7.27
N TYR A 198 6.70 10.31 6.47
CA TYR A 198 5.57 9.37 6.41
C TYR A 198 5.31 8.70 7.76
N VAL A 199 6.35 8.24 8.45
CA VAL A 199 6.23 7.65 9.79
C VAL A 199 5.67 8.67 10.79
N LEU A 200 6.19 9.89 10.83
CA LEU A 200 5.74 10.93 11.75
C LEU A 200 4.24 11.26 11.54
N ASN A 201 3.83 11.52 10.31
CA ASN A 201 2.43 11.78 9.98
C ASN A 201 1.53 10.58 10.36
N SER A 202 1.99 9.36 10.09
CA SER A 202 1.23 8.15 10.43
C SER A 202 1.09 7.97 11.94
N LEU A 203 2.12 8.29 12.73
CA LEU A 203 2.07 8.25 14.19
C LEU A 203 1.13 9.32 14.76
N GLU A 204 1.14 10.53 14.20
CA GLU A 204 0.17 11.59 14.55
C GLU A 204 -1.28 11.18 14.25
N GLU A 205 -1.51 10.56 13.09
CA GLU A 205 -2.82 10.01 12.73
C GLU A 205 -3.29 8.88 13.66
N ILE A 206 -2.35 8.07 14.18
CA ILE A 206 -2.66 7.02 15.16
C ILE A 206 -3.03 7.67 16.49
N ASP A 207 -2.22 8.61 16.98
CA ASP A 207 -2.43 9.29 18.25
C ASP A 207 -3.75 10.06 18.29
N THR A 208 -4.04 10.81 17.23
CA THR A 208 -5.32 11.52 17.07
C THR A 208 -6.51 10.56 17.05
N ALA A 209 -6.39 9.41 16.37
CA ALA A 209 -7.46 8.41 16.35
C ALA A 209 -7.68 7.76 17.72
N LEU A 210 -6.62 7.43 18.45
CA LEU A 210 -6.71 6.85 19.79
C LEU A 210 -7.28 7.87 20.79
N SER A 211 -6.83 9.13 20.74
CA SER A 211 -7.34 10.22 21.57
C SER A 211 -8.81 10.55 21.32
N ALA A 212 -9.28 10.38 20.08
CA ALA A 212 -10.70 10.53 19.72
C ALA A 212 -11.58 9.34 20.15
N GLY A 213 -11.02 8.30 20.78
CA GLY A 213 -11.72 7.07 21.14
C GLY A 213 -11.98 6.12 19.97
N ASN A 214 -11.42 6.39 18.78
CA ASN A 214 -11.54 5.55 17.60
C ASN A 214 -10.48 4.44 17.61
N THR A 215 -10.49 3.62 18.66
CA THR A 215 -9.43 2.65 18.99
C THR A 215 -9.18 1.63 17.86
N GLU A 216 -10.24 1.15 17.20
CA GLU A 216 -10.10 0.18 16.09
C GLU A 216 -9.38 0.77 14.87
N SER A 217 -9.69 2.02 14.52
CA SER A 217 -9.06 2.72 13.40
C SER A 217 -7.58 3.00 13.67
N GLY A 218 -7.27 3.50 14.88
CA GLY A 218 -5.89 3.71 15.32
C GLY A 218 -5.09 2.41 15.33
N LEU A 219 -5.68 1.32 15.84
CA LEU A 219 -5.07 -0.01 15.85
C LEU A 219 -4.80 -0.54 14.44
N LYS A 220 -5.73 -0.34 13.51
CA LYS A 220 -5.56 -0.75 12.10
C LYS A 220 -4.39 0.01 11.46
N LYS A 221 -4.35 1.33 11.59
CA LYS A 221 -3.26 2.17 11.06
C LYS A 221 -1.91 1.80 11.66
N ALA A 222 -1.84 1.57 12.98
CA ALA A 222 -0.61 1.16 13.65
C ALA A 222 -0.06 -0.19 13.12
N ARG A 223 -0.95 -1.15 12.84
CA ARG A 223 -0.56 -2.44 12.23
C ARG A 223 -0.08 -2.28 10.79
N GLU A 224 -0.75 -1.45 10.00
CA GLU A 224 -0.36 -1.18 8.61
C GLU A 224 1.02 -0.51 8.56
N LEU A 225 1.24 0.53 9.37
CA LEU A 225 2.54 1.19 9.48
C LEU A 225 3.62 0.22 9.97
N MET A 226 3.33 -0.61 10.98
CA MET A 226 4.29 -1.60 11.48
C MET A 226 4.69 -2.60 10.40
N LYS A 227 3.76 -3.03 9.54
CA LYS A 227 4.06 -3.93 8.42
C LYS A 227 5.03 -3.26 7.44
N ALA A 228 4.76 -2.01 7.05
CA ALA A 228 5.63 -1.24 6.16
C ALA A 228 7.04 -1.04 6.75
N VAL A 229 7.13 -0.58 8.00
CA VAL A 229 8.43 -0.31 8.67
C VAL A 229 9.26 -1.58 8.84
N LYS A 230 8.63 -2.74 9.05
CA LYS A 230 9.34 -4.03 9.14
C LYS A 230 10.07 -4.37 7.84
N GLU A 231 9.49 -4.05 6.68
CA GLU A 231 10.06 -4.32 5.36
C GLU A 231 11.22 -3.37 4.99
N TRP A 232 11.31 -2.19 5.62
CA TRP A 232 12.39 -1.23 5.35
C TRP A 232 13.71 -1.65 5.97
N SER A 233 14.84 -1.35 5.33
CA SER A 233 16.17 -1.58 5.91
C SER A 233 16.54 -0.48 6.92
N GLU A 234 17.47 -0.77 7.84
CA GLU A 234 17.98 0.24 8.79
C GLU A 234 18.66 1.43 8.08
N GLY A 235 19.12 1.27 6.83
CA GLY A 235 19.65 2.38 6.02
C GLY A 235 18.60 3.36 5.53
N VAL A 236 17.33 2.94 5.42
CA VAL A 236 16.20 3.81 5.03
C VAL A 236 15.65 4.55 6.25
N LEU A 237 15.64 3.90 7.41
CA LEU A 237 15.15 4.45 8.66
C LEU A 237 16.12 4.09 9.80
N PRO A 238 17.10 4.95 10.12
CA PRO A 238 18.12 4.65 11.14
C PRO A 238 17.52 4.38 12.53
N ASN A 239 16.43 5.05 12.88
CA ASN A 239 15.68 4.88 14.14
C ASN A 239 14.57 3.82 14.04
N LYS A 240 14.69 2.84 13.12
CA LYS A 240 13.68 1.79 12.91
C LYS A 240 13.26 1.08 14.19
N ARG A 241 14.21 0.79 15.09
CA ARG A 241 13.93 0.06 16.35
C ARG A 241 13.04 0.87 17.29
N GLU A 242 13.33 2.15 17.43
CA GLU A 242 12.54 3.10 18.23
C GLU A 242 11.11 3.22 17.66
N VAL A 243 11.00 3.39 16.34
CA VAL A 243 9.70 3.47 15.66
C VAL A 243 8.88 2.19 15.85
N LEU A 244 9.52 1.01 15.73
CA LEU A 244 8.85 -0.27 15.99
C LEU A 244 8.42 -0.41 17.46
N GLY A 245 9.24 0.02 18.41
CA GLY A 245 8.88 0.05 19.84
C GLY A 245 7.65 0.93 20.10
N ASN A 246 7.66 2.16 19.57
CA ASN A 246 6.52 3.07 19.66
C ASN A 246 5.25 2.47 19.05
N LEU A 247 5.33 1.83 17.89
CA LEU A 247 4.18 1.15 17.28
C LEU A 247 3.69 -0.04 18.11
N HIS A 248 4.58 -0.82 18.69
CA HIS A 248 4.21 -1.88 19.63
C HIS A 248 3.47 -1.30 20.85
N SER A 249 3.93 -0.16 21.39
CA SER A 249 3.26 0.54 22.48
C SER A 249 1.86 1.05 22.11
N CYS A 250 1.71 1.70 20.95
CA CYS A 250 0.41 2.18 20.48
C CYS A 250 -0.59 1.03 20.31
N ILE A 251 -0.14 -0.08 19.73
CA ILE A 251 -0.96 -1.30 19.57
C ILE A 251 -1.31 -1.89 20.94
N GLY A 252 -0.34 -1.97 21.86
CA GLY A 252 -0.55 -2.47 23.22
C GLY A 252 -1.59 -1.67 23.99
N ASN A 253 -1.51 -0.33 23.94
CA ASN A 253 -2.49 0.56 24.56
C ASN A 253 -3.88 0.39 23.95
N ALA A 254 -3.98 0.39 22.62
CA ALA A 254 -5.25 0.18 21.93
C ALA A 254 -5.90 -1.17 22.28
N LEU A 255 -5.10 -2.23 22.41
CA LEU A 255 -5.58 -3.56 22.82
C LEU A 255 -6.03 -3.59 24.28
N MET A 256 -5.34 -2.87 25.17
CA MET A 256 -5.75 -2.72 26.57
C MET A 256 -7.11 -2.02 26.68
N ASP A 257 -7.34 -0.98 25.87
CA ASP A 257 -8.62 -0.24 25.83
C ASP A 257 -9.76 -1.10 25.28
N LEU A 258 -9.46 -1.99 24.32
CA LEU A 258 -10.39 -3.00 23.81
C LEU A 258 -10.58 -4.20 24.75
N GLY A 259 -9.93 -4.22 25.92
CA GLY A 259 -10.04 -5.29 26.92
C GLY A 259 -9.19 -6.53 26.63
N ASN A 260 -8.36 -6.53 25.60
CA ASN A 260 -7.50 -7.66 25.24
C ASN A 260 -6.14 -7.59 25.93
N MET A 261 -6.12 -7.93 27.21
CA MET A 261 -4.95 -7.77 28.09
C MET A 261 -3.77 -8.68 27.71
N GLU A 262 -4.02 -9.91 27.28
CA GLU A 262 -2.95 -10.85 26.90
C GLU A 262 -2.18 -10.37 25.67
N LYS A 263 -2.88 -9.92 24.62
CA LYS A 263 -2.23 -9.38 23.43
C LYS A 263 -1.57 -8.03 23.74
N SER A 264 -2.18 -7.20 24.59
CA SER A 264 -1.57 -5.96 25.05
C SER A 264 -0.22 -6.21 25.72
N LEU A 265 -0.17 -7.15 26.68
CA LEU A 265 1.06 -7.55 27.36
C LEU A 265 2.14 -8.00 26.36
N HIS A 266 1.78 -8.87 25.42
CA HIS A 266 2.72 -9.35 24.39
C HIS A 266 3.33 -8.20 23.56
N HIS A 267 2.52 -7.19 23.21
CA HIS A 267 3.01 -6.04 22.46
C HIS A 267 3.93 -5.15 23.31
N HIS A 268 3.62 -4.92 24.59
CA HIS A 268 4.50 -4.16 25.48
C HIS A 268 5.80 -4.90 25.83
N GLU A 269 5.78 -6.23 25.94
CA GLU A 269 6.99 -7.04 26.08
C GLU A 269 7.91 -6.92 24.85
N LYS A 270 7.34 -6.87 23.64
CA LYS A 270 8.09 -6.66 22.40
C LYS A 270 8.72 -5.28 22.33
N ASP A 271 8.01 -4.26 22.80
CA ASP A 271 8.53 -2.90 22.94
C ASP A 271 9.70 -2.85 23.95
N LEU A 272 9.56 -3.52 25.10
CA LEU A 272 10.65 -3.66 26.08
C LEU A 272 11.88 -4.38 25.48
N GLU A 273 11.65 -5.45 24.72
CA GLU A 273 12.72 -6.19 24.02
C GLU A 273 13.47 -5.31 23.03
N LEU A 274 12.75 -4.51 22.25
CA LEU A 274 13.33 -3.56 21.29
C LEU A 274 14.10 -2.45 22.00
N ALA A 275 13.54 -1.90 23.09
CA ALA A 275 14.20 -0.87 23.89
C ALA A 275 15.52 -1.37 24.49
N LYS A 276 15.53 -2.59 25.07
CA LYS A 276 16.75 -3.23 25.60
C LYS A 276 17.79 -3.49 24.51
N LYS A 277 17.38 -3.90 23.31
CA LYS A 277 18.29 -4.13 22.17
C LYS A 277 18.83 -2.84 21.54
N GLY A 278 18.13 -1.73 21.71
CA GLY A 278 18.51 -0.42 21.18
C GLY A 278 19.18 0.50 22.20
N ASP A 279 19.32 0.07 23.46
CA ASP A 279 19.77 0.89 24.59
C ASP A 279 18.95 2.20 24.74
N LEU A 280 17.63 2.09 24.49
CA LEU A 280 16.70 3.23 24.48
C LEU A 280 16.04 3.38 25.85
N MET A 281 16.63 4.18 26.73
CA MET A 281 16.19 4.32 28.11
C MET A 281 14.75 4.84 28.25
N ASP A 282 14.35 5.83 27.45
CA ASP A 282 12.98 6.36 27.46
C ASP A 282 11.95 5.32 27.01
N SER A 283 12.29 4.56 25.95
CA SER A 283 11.44 3.47 25.48
C SER A 283 11.34 2.33 26.50
N LYS A 284 12.44 2.03 27.22
CA LYS A 284 12.45 1.04 28.30
C LYS A 284 11.54 1.47 29.44
N SER A 285 11.63 2.73 29.87
CA SER A 285 10.77 3.30 30.91
C SER A 285 9.29 3.21 30.51
N ARG A 286 8.95 3.64 29.29
CA ARG A 286 7.59 3.57 28.72
C ARG A 286 7.06 2.14 28.62
N ALA A 287 7.90 1.17 28.24
CA ALA A 287 7.49 -0.22 28.13
C ALA A 287 7.18 -0.84 29.50
N LEU A 288 8.08 -0.65 30.48
CA LEU A 288 7.89 -1.13 31.86
C LEU A 288 6.62 -0.54 32.49
N ASP A 289 6.39 0.75 32.26
CA ASP A 289 5.18 1.45 32.72
C ASP A 289 3.90 0.72 32.28
N ASN A 290 3.78 0.48 30.98
CA ASN A 290 2.61 -0.14 30.39
C ASN A 290 2.45 -1.61 30.79
N ILE A 291 3.56 -2.37 30.91
CA ILE A 291 3.50 -3.76 31.40
C ILE A 291 2.94 -3.80 32.82
N GLY A 292 3.43 -2.93 33.72
CA GLY A 292 2.91 -2.86 35.09
C GLY A 292 1.42 -2.51 35.14
N ARG A 293 0.97 -1.56 34.29
CA ARG A 293 -0.45 -1.21 34.14
C ARG A 293 -1.29 -2.41 33.68
N VAL A 294 -0.81 -3.20 32.72
CA VAL A 294 -1.50 -4.41 32.27
C VAL A 294 -1.61 -5.43 33.40
N TYR A 295 -0.52 -5.71 34.12
CA TYR A 295 -0.53 -6.63 35.26
C TYR A 295 -1.49 -6.20 36.37
N ALA A 296 -1.49 -4.92 36.73
CA ALA A 296 -2.42 -4.38 37.72
C ALA A 296 -3.88 -4.55 37.27
N ARG A 297 -4.18 -4.33 35.98
CA ARG A 297 -5.55 -4.43 35.45
C ARG A 297 -6.09 -5.86 35.38
N ILE A 298 -5.20 -6.86 35.27
CA ILE A 298 -5.57 -8.29 35.35
C ILE A 298 -5.48 -8.87 36.77
N GLY A 299 -5.21 -8.03 37.78
CA GLY A 299 -5.14 -8.45 39.19
C GLY A 299 -3.84 -9.15 39.59
N LYS A 300 -2.81 -9.14 38.74
CA LYS A 300 -1.49 -9.72 39.05
C LYS A 300 -0.59 -8.68 39.73
N PHE A 301 -1.02 -8.22 40.90
CA PHE A 301 -0.43 -7.09 41.61
C PHE A 301 1.05 -7.27 41.96
N GLN A 302 1.47 -8.48 42.35
CA GLN A 302 2.87 -8.75 42.67
C GLN A 302 3.80 -8.56 41.46
N GLN A 303 3.35 -8.98 40.26
CA GLN A 303 4.12 -8.77 39.03
C GLN A 303 4.12 -7.30 38.60
N ALA A 304 3.02 -6.57 38.83
CA ALA A 304 2.97 -5.13 38.58
C ALA A 304 4.01 -4.38 39.43
N ILE A 305 4.11 -4.74 40.72
CA ILE A 305 5.11 -4.19 41.65
C ILE A 305 6.53 -4.44 41.14
N GLU A 306 6.87 -5.68 40.82
CA GLU A 306 8.23 -6.04 40.34
C GLU A 306 8.64 -5.23 39.10
N VAL A 307 7.73 -5.08 38.14
CA VAL A 307 7.99 -4.32 36.90
C VAL A 307 8.12 -2.82 37.17
N TRP A 308 7.29 -2.26 38.04
CA TRP A 308 7.36 -0.85 38.41
C TRP A 308 8.55 -0.52 39.30
N GLU A 309 9.02 -1.46 40.12
CA GLU A 309 10.29 -1.36 40.84
C GLU A 309 11.49 -1.40 39.88
N GLU A 310 11.45 -2.20 38.81
CA GLU A 310 12.46 -2.13 37.73
C GLU A 310 12.44 -0.76 37.03
N LYS A 311 11.27 -0.13 36.90
CA LYS A 311 11.10 1.20 36.28
C LYS A 311 11.62 2.34 37.16
N LEU A 312 11.51 2.25 38.49
CA LEU A 312 11.78 3.36 39.43
C LEU A 312 13.09 4.14 39.17
N PRO A 313 14.24 3.49 38.92
CA PRO A 313 15.51 4.18 38.63
C PRO A 313 15.50 5.02 37.34
N LEU A 314 14.54 4.77 36.44
CA LEU A 314 14.39 5.45 35.15
C LEU A 314 13.45 6.67 35.24
N ALA A 315 12.80 6.90 36.39
CA ALA A 315 11.86 8.00 36.55
C ALA A 315 12.58 9.35 36.67
N CYS A 316 12.34 10.25 35.70
CA CYS A 316 13.12 11.49 35.53
C CYS A 316 12.55 12.71 36.28
N GLY A 317 11.44 12.58 37.03
CA GLY A 317 10.82 13.71 37.73
C GLY A 317 10.03 13.33 38.98
N GLY A 318 9.80 14.32 39.85
CA GLY A 318 9.02 14.15 41.08
C GLY A 318 7.58 13.69 40.81
N LEU A 319 6.96 14.19 39.74
CA LEU A 319 5.59 13.82 39.36
C LEU A 319 5.48 12.33 39.00
N GLU A 320 6.40 11.84 38.18
CA GLU A 320 6.45 10.44 37.78
C GLU A 320 6.73 9.52 38.98
N LYS A 321 7.65 9.94 39.88
CA LYS A 321 7.94 9.20 41.11
C LYS A 321 6.74 9.16 42.06
N ALA A 322 6.04 10.29 42.25
CA ALA A 322 4.85 10.36 43.08
C ALA A 322 3.76 9.38 42.57
N TRP A 323 3.48 9.41 41.27
CA TRP A 323 2.55 8.47 40.62
C TRP A 323 3.01 7.01 40.78
N LEU A 324 4.28 6.71 40.49
CA LEU A 324 4.80 5.34 40.50
C LEU A 324 4.79 4.73 41.91
N PHE A 325 5.18 5.51 42.93
CA PHE A 325 5.07 5.09 44.32
C PHE A 325 3.61 4.84 44.73
N HIS A 326 2.69 5.70 44.30
CA HIS A 326 1.27 5.52 44.57
C HIS A 326 0.73 4.23 43.95
N GLU A 327 1.04 3.94 42.68
CA GLU A 327 0.54 2.73 42.01
C GLU A 327 1.13 1.43 42.61
N ILE A 328 2.39 1.44 43.02
CA ILE A 328 3.00 0.33 43.78
C ILE A 328 2.29 0.16 45.14
N GLY A 329 2.06 1.26 45.87
CA GLY A 329 1.36 1.21 47.14
C GLY A 329 -0.09 0.73 47.03
N ARG A 330 -0.79 1.09 45.95
CA ARG A 330 -2.12 0.53 45.62
C ARG A 330 -2.07 -0.97 45.40
N CYS A 331 -1.07 -1.49 44.69
CA CYS A 331 -0.90 -2.93 44.53
C CYS A 331 -0.68 -3.64 45.87
N TYR A 332 0.08 -3.04 46.80
CA TYR A 332 0.22 -3.58 48.14
C TYR A 332 -1.07 -3.57 48.95
N LEU A 333 -1.93 -2.55 48.80
CA LEU A 333 -3.26 -2.55 49.42
C LEU A 333 -4.10 -3.74 48.95
N GLU A 334 -4.14 -4.00 47.65
CA GLU A 334 -4.89 -5.11 47.06
C GLU A 334 -4.35 -6.47 47.55
N LEU A 335 -3.03 -6.56 47.77
CA LEU A 335 -2.37 -7.73 48.37
C LEU A 335 -2.53 -7.80 49.90
N LYS A 336 -3.24 -6.87 50.54
CA LYS A 336 -3.42 -6.75 52.00
C LYS A 336 -2.11 -6.57 52.77
N ARG A 337 -1.10 -6.01 52.12
CA ARG A 337 0.22 -5.68 52.67
C ARG A 337 0.24 -4.21 53.09
N TYR A 338 -0.52 -3.90 54.14
CA TYR A 338 -0.85 -2.52 54.51
C TYR A 338 0.36 -1.68 54.97
N ARG A 339 1.36 -2.32 55.59
CA ARG A 339 2.57 -1.60 56.02
C ARG A 339 3.37 -1.10 54.82
N GLU A 340 3.56 -1.96 53.82
CA GLU A 340 4.24 -1.60 52.57
C GLU A 340 3.43 -0.59 51.76
N ALA A 341 2.10 -0.74 51.72
CA ALA A 341 1.23 0.26 51.09
C ALA A 341 1.37 1.65 51.71
N ARG A 342 1.44 1.73 53.05
CA ARG A 342 1.66 2.98 53.78
C ARG A 342 3.04 3.57 53.49
N ASP A 343 4.09 2.76 53.49
CA ASP A 343 5.45 3.19 53.18
C ASP A 343 5.54 3.82 51.78
N TYR A 344 5.00 3.13 50.77
CA TYR A 344 4.92 3.65 49.41
C TYR A 344 4.02 4.89 49.29
N GLY A 345 2.93 4.98 50.07
CA GLY A 345 2.13 6.20 50.19
C GLY A 345 2.92 7.38 50.77
N SER A 346 3.76 7.16 51.78
CA SER A 346 4.61 8.20 52.35
C SER A 346 5.67 8.67 51.35
N ARG A 347 6.30 7.74 50.61
CA ARG A 347 7.25 8.07 49.54
C ARG A 347 6.58 8.86 48.40
N SER A 348 5.34 8.51 48.05
CA SER A 348 4.53 9.25 47.08
C SER A 348 4.26 10.68 47.55
N LEU A 349 3.88 10.85 48.82
CA LEU A 349 3.61 12.15 49.43
C LEU A 349 4.86 13.03 49.43
N MET A 350 6.01 12.50 49.84
CA MET A 350 7.28 13.23 49.81
C MET A 350 7.62 13.71 48.40
N ALA A 351 7.48 12.84 47.39
CA ALA A 351 7.74 13.21 46.00
C ALA A 351 6.75 14.26 45.46
N ALA A 352 5.50 14.27 45.95
CA ALA A 352 4.49 15.27 45.61
C ALA A 352 4.74 16.62 46.30
N ASP A 353 5.21 16.60 47.56
CA ASP A 353 5.59 17.79 48.32
C ASP A 353 6.77 18.52 47.68
N ASP A 354 7.79 17.77 47.23
CA ASP A 354 8.96 18.31 46.54
C ASP A 354 8.60 19.14 45.30
N ILE A 355 7.48 18.84 44.64
CA ILE A 355 6.98 19.56 43.46
C ILE A 355 5.74 20.41 43.73
N SER A 356 5.28 20.45 44.99
CA SER A 356 4.06 21.15 45.41
C SER A 356 2.81 20.77 44.60
N ASP A 357 2.63 19.48 44.28
CA ASP A 357 1.46 18.98 43.55
C ASP A 357 0.35 18.53 44.51
N GLU A 358 -0.64 19.40 44.72
CA GLU A 358 -1.77 19.18 45.64
C GLU A 358 -2.59 17.92 45.32
N LYS A 359 -2.70 17.57 44.04
CA LYS A 359 -3.49 16.41 43.62
C LYS A 359 -2.80 15.11 44.03
N TRP A 360 -1.49 15.04 43.85
CA TRP A 360 -0.72 13.87 44.27
C TRP A 360 -0.55 13.80 45.78
N GLN A 361 -0.43 14.94 46.47
CA GLN A 361 -0.48 14.98 47.94
C GLN A 361 -1.77 14.36 48.48
N LEU A 362 -2.92 14.73 47.90
CA LEU A 362 -4.22 14.17 48.27
C LEU A 362 -4.28 12.66 48.00
N ASN A 363 -3.91 12.22 46.79
CA ASN A 363 -3.93 10.79 46.43
C ASN A 363 -3.05 9.95 47.37
N ALA A 364 -1.84 10.42 47.67
CA ALA A 364 -0.91 9.76 48.59
C ALA A 364 -1.47 9.70 50.01
N SER A 365 -2.07 10.80 50.50
CA SER A 365 -2.69 10.87 51.82
C SER A 365 -3.87 9.91 51.95
N VAL A 366 -4.72 9.82 50.92
CA VAL A 366 -5.85 8.87 50.87
C VAL A 366 -5.34 7.43 50.91
N LEU A 367 -4.29 7.11 50.14
CA LEU A 367 -3.69 5.78 50.13
C LEU A 367 -3.16 5.38 51.53
N MET A 368 -2.45 6.29 52.20
CA MET A 368 -1.97 6.06 53.56
C MET A 368 -3.13 5.87 54.55
N ALA A 369 -4.16 6.73 54.50
CA ALA A 369 -5.32 6.62 55.37
C ALA A 369 -6.07 5.30 55.18
N GLN A 370 -6.21 4.82 53.93
CA GLN A 370 -6.79 3.52 53.62
C GLN A 370 -5.97 2.37 54.23
N ALA A 371 -4.64 2.43 54.10
CA ALA A 371 -3.74 1.43 54.70
C ALA A 371 -3.86 1.40 56.23
N GLU A 372 -3.88 2.56 56.88
CA GLU A 372 -3.96 2.66 58.34
C GLU A 372 -5.31 2.22 58.90
N LEU A 373 -6.42 2.63 58.27
CA LEU A 373 -7.77 2.26 58.70
C LEU A 373 -8.01 0.75 58.59
N THR A 374 -7.56 0.14 57.49
CA THR A 374 -7.68 -1.32 57.29
C THR A 374 -6.79 -2.10 58.25
N MET A 375 -5.57 -1.62 58.51
CA MET A 375 -4.67 -2.21 59.51
C MET A 375 -5.28 -2.15 60.93
N ASN A 376 -5.84 -1.02 61.33
CA ASN A 376 -6.47 -0.85 62.65
C ASN A 376 -7.73 -1.72 62.82
N ASN A 377 -8.54 -1.85 61.76
CA ASN A 377 -9.72 -2.71 61.77
C ASN A 377 -9.37 -4.21 61.87
N GLN A 378 -8.24 -4.63 61.29
CA GLN A 378 -7.78 -6.01 61.46
C GLN A 378 -7.32 -6.29 62.89
N ILE A 379 -6.60 -5.34 63.50
CA ILE A 379 -6.15 -5.47 64.89
C ILE A 379 -7.34 -5.54 65.84
N SER A 380 -8.35 -4.68 65.66
CA SER A 380 -9.56 -4.70 66.50
C SER A 380 -10.35 -6.00 66.35
N HIS A 381 -10.48 -6.54 65.13
CA HIS A 381 -11.15 -7.82 64.89
C HIS A 381 -10.40 -9.01 65.49
N ILE A 382 -9.06 -8.99 65.51
CA ILE A 382 -8.25 -10.03 66.17
C ILE A 382 -8.45 -9.97 67.68
N ILE A 383 -8.45 -8.78 68.27
CA ILE A 383 -8.65 -8.58 69.72
C ILE A 383 -10.07 -8.99 70.15
N GLN A 384 -11.09 -8.77 69.33
CA GLN A 384 -12.48 -9.13 69.64
C GLN A 384 -12.81 -10.63 69.51
N ASN A 385 -11.96 -11.40 68.82
CA ASN A 385 -12.16 -12.84 68.58
C ASN A 385 -11.17 -13.73 69.36
N GLN A 386 -10.43 -13.14 70.31
CA GLN A 386 -9.68 -13.83 71.36
C GLN A 386 -10.45 -13.69 72.67
#